data_AF-A0A1V3IE46-F1
#
_entry.id   AF-A0A1V3IE46-F1
#
_cell.length_a   1.000
_cell.length_b   1.000
_cell.length_c   1.000
_cell.angle_alpha   90.00
_cell.angle_beta   90.00
_cell.angle_gamma   90.00
#
_symmetry.space_group_name_H-M   'P 1'
#
loop_
_entity.id
_entity.type
_entity.pdbx_description
1 polymer ?
#
loop_
_entity_poly.entity_id
_entity_poly.type
_entity_poly.pdbx_seq_one_letter_code
_entity_poly.pdbx_strand_id
1 'polypeptide(L)'
;MSKVIYRYLRYAYLRRKLRCYILQEQKKRFDLMMKGEFDAKDNLPVAFFIKFQAKYKLKIGEMGILLREIIWHTPFWGYQNGIVVNWIYPSFDYYSDLEVLRVMLPTSDEILHQLEGKDEMLFPILVERFIQQRLYLFIDS
;
A
#
# COMPACT_ATOMS: atom_id res chain seq x y z
N MET A 1 -17.24 -6.29 -20.64
CA MET A 1 -15.88 -6.46 -20.06
C MET A 1 -16.04 -7.09 -18.69
N SER A 2 -15.36 -8.21 -18.40
CA SER A 2 -15.48 -8.89 -17.09
C SER A 2 -15.13 -7.93 -15.94
N LYS A 3 -15.90 -7.96 -14.83
CA LYS A 3 -15.64 -7.15 -13.62
C LYS A 3 -14.20 -7.35 -13.11
N VAL A 4 -13.68 -8.56 -13.24
CA VAL A 4 -12.29 -8.92 -12.87
C VAL A 4 -11.29 -8.19 -13.77
N ILE A 5 -11.51 -8.15 -15.09
CA ILE A 5 -10.64 -7.44 -16.04
C ILE A 5 -10.61 -5.94 -15.73
N TYR A 6 -11.77 -5.34 -15.45
CA TYR A 6 -11.85 -3.94 -15.06
C TYR A 6 -11.06 -3.64 -13.78
N ARG A 7 -11.24 -4.46 -12.73
CA ARG A 7 -10.48 -4.32 -11.47
C ARG A 7 -8.99 -4.46 -11.69
N TYR A 8 -8.56 -5.47 -12.44
CA TYR A 8 -7.16 -5.66 -12.79
C TYR A 8 -6.56 -4.41 -13.46
N LEU A 9 -7.24 -3.89 -14.49
CA LEU A 9 -6.79 -2.68 -15.20
C LEU A 9 -6.76 -1.45 -14.28
N ARG A 10 -7.78 -1.27 -13.43
CA ARG A 10 -7.83 -0.19 -12.43
C ARG A 10 -6.65 -0.27 -11.48
N TYR A 11 -6.37 -1.44 -10.90
CA TYR A 11 -5.26 -1.62 -9.96
C TYR A 11 -3.90 -1.44 -10.64
N ALA A 12 -3.71 -1.97 -11.86
CA ALA A 12 -2.49 -1.75 -12.63
C ALA A 12 -2.26 -0.25 -12.93
N TYR A 13 -3.32 0.47 -13.30
CA TYR A 13 -3.27 1.92 -13.49
C TYR A 13 -2.91 2.67 -12.20
N LEU A 14 -3.60 2.37 -11.10
CA LEU A 14 -3.39 3.02 -9.81
C LEU A 14 -1.99 2.77 -9.26
N ARG A 15 -1.49 1.54 -9.37
CA ARG A 15 -0.12 1.18 -8.97
C ARG A 15 0.91 2.00 -9.73
N ARG A 16 0.75 2.13 -11.06
CA ARG A 16 1.62 2.99 -11.88
C ARG A 16 1.55 4.45 -11.44
N LYS A 17 0.36 4.97 -11.17
CA LYS A 17 0.18 6.36 -10.70
C LYS A 17 0.80 6.59 -9.33
N LEU A 18 0.63 5.66 -8.39
CA LEU A 18 1.23 5.75 -7.06
C LEU A 18 2.75 5.74 -7.14
N ARG A 19 3.34 4.86 -7.96
CA ARG A 19 4.78 4.83 -8.20
C ARG A 19 5.30 6.18 -8.70
N CYS A 20 4.65 6.75 -9.72
CA CYS A 20 5.04 8.07 -10.22
C CYS A 20 4.89 9.16 -9.15
N TYR A 21 3.84 9.09 -8.33
CA TYR A 21 3.58 10.05 -7.26
C TYR A 21 4.70 10.01 -6.20
N ILE A 22 5.10 8.82 -5.76
CA ILE A 22 6.21 8.62 -4.82
C ILE A 22 7.54 9.12 -5.42
N LEU A 23 7.83 8.79 -6.68
CA LEU A 23 9.06 9.22 -7.36
C LEU A 23 9.17 10.75 -7.49
N GLN A 24 8.04 11.44 -7.72
CA GLN A 24 8.01 12.90 -7.79
C GLN A 24 8.35 13.52 -6.43
N GLU A 25 7.79 12.97 -5.35
CA GLU A 25 8.07 13.45 -4.00
C GLU A 25 9.51 13.13 -3.56
N GLN A 26 10.02 11.96 -3.93
CA GLN A 26 11.43 11.60 -3.76
C GLN A 26 12.38 12.60 -4.41
N LYS A 27 12.12 12.94 -5.68
CA LYS A 27 12.92 13.95 -6.38
C LYS A 27 12.86 15.30 -5.68
N LYS A 28 11.67 15.72 -5.26
CA LYS A 28 11.46 17.01 -4.58
C LYS A 28 12.25 17.10 -3.26
N ARG A 29 12.22 16.03 -2.47
CA ARG A 29 12.97 15.92 -1.22
C ARG A 29 14.48 15.86 -1.45
N PHE A 30 14.92 15.13 -2.48
CA PHE A 30 16.33 15.11 -2.88
C PHE A 30 16.83 16.50 -3.28
N ASP A 31 16.04 17.26 -4.05
CA ASP A 31 16.40 18.62 -4.45
C ASP A 31 16.51 19.57 -3.23
N LEU A 32 15.69 19.38 -2.19
CA LEU A 32 15.79 20.10 -0.91
C LEU A 32 17.04 19.69 -0.12
N MET A 33 17.38 18.40 -0.13
CA MET A 33 18.59 17.88 0.51
C MET A 33 19.85 18.47 -0.09
N MET A 34 19.91 18.56 -1.43
CA MET A 34 21.03 19.18 -2.13
C MET A 34 21.19 20.68 -1.83
N LYS A 35 20.14 21.34 -1.32
CA LYS A 35 20.17 22.74 -0.87
C LYS A 35 20.52 22.92 0.61
N GLY A 36 20.74 21.83 1.35
CA GLY A 36 21.00 21.86 2.79
C GLY A 36 19.76 22.12 3.64
N GLU A 37 18.55 22.02 3.06
CA GLU A 37 17.27 22.31 3.72
C GLU A 37 16.53 21.05 4.18
N PHE A 38 17.21 19.89 4.23
CA PHE A 38 16.59 18.59 4.49
C PHE A 38 16.94 18.01 5.86
N ASP A 39 15.90 17.59 6.59
CA ASP A 39 16.04 16.77 7.80
C ASP A 39 16.06 15.28 7.41
N ALA A 40 17.08 14.55 7.83
CA ALA A 40 17.24 13.12 7.53
C ALA A 40 16.13 12.21 8.10
N LYS A 41 15.30 12.73 9.00
CA LYS A 41 14.15 12.00 9.59
C LYS A 41 12.87 12.07 8.76
N ASP A 42 12.91 12.72 7.60
CA ASP A 42 11.71 13.11 6.87
C ASP A 42 11.20 11.97 5.95
N ASN A 43 10.60 10.96 6.60
CA ASN A 43 9.80 9.92 5.94
C ASN A 43 8.63 10.56 5.18
N LEU A 44 8.03 9.83 4.22
CA LEU A 44 6.78 10.31 3.62
C LEU A 44 5.69 10.34 4.69
N PRO A 45 5.10 11.51 5.01
CA PRO A 45 4.07 11.57 6.03
C PRO A 45 2.83 10.83 5.53
N VAL A 46 2.07 10.21 6.44
CA VAL A 46 0.79 9.54 6.09
C VAL A 46 -0.14 10.48 5.30
N ALA A 47 -0.11 11.78 5.62
CA ALA A 47 -0.84 12.81 4.88
C ALA A 47 -0.55 12.85 3.36
N PHE A 48 0.66 12.48 2.92
CA PHE A 48 0.99 12.34 1.50
C PHE A 48 0.16 11.24 0.84
N PHE A 49 0.07 10.08 1.48
CA PHE A 49 -0.71 8.94 0.98
C PHE A 49 -2.22 9.20 1.07
N ILE A 50 -2.69 9.90 2.11
CA ILE A 50 -4.10 10.32 2.24
C ILE A 50 -4.52 11.22 1.06
N LYS A 51 -3.65 12.13 0.60
CA LYS A 51 -3.95 12.96 -0.58
C LYS A 51 -4.13 12.12 -1.84
N PHE A 52 -3.29 11.09 -2.04
CA PHE A 52 -3.45 10.16 -3.15
C PHE A 52 -4.74 9.34 -3.02
N GLN A 53 -5.01 8.82 -1.82
CA GLN A 53 -6.21 8.07 -1.49
C GLN A 53 -7.48 8.86 -1.83
N ALA A 54 -7.58 10.12 -1.38
CA ALA A 54 -8.71 11.00 -1.65
C ALA A 54 -8.87 11.29 -3.15
N LYS A 55 -7.75 11.60 -3.85
CA LYS A 55 -7.75 11.90 -5.29
C LYS A 55 -8.31 10.75 -6.13
N TYR A 56 -8.00 9.51 -5.77
CA TYR A 56 -8.42 8.31 -6.51
C TYR A 56 -9.61 7.58 -5.88
N LYS A 57 -10.23 8.16 -4.84
CA LYS A 57 -11.40 7.62 -4.12
C LYS A 57 -11.17 6.17 -3.66
N LEU A 58 -10.04 5.93 -3.02
CA LEU A 58 -9.64 4.62 -2.53
C LEU A 58 -10.13 4.41 -1.09
N LYS A 59 -10.61 3.20 -0.77
CA LYS A 59 -10.77 2.79 0.63
C LYS A 59 -9.38 2.70 1.31
N ILE A 60 -9.34 2.78 2.64
CA ILE A 60 -8.08 2.68 3.41
C ILE A 60 -7.35 1.38 3.05
N GLY A 61 -8.02 0.23 3.11
CA GLY A 61 -7.43 -1.04 2.71
C GLY A 61 -6.96 -1.12 1.26
N GLU A 62 -7.66 -0.48 0.31
CA GLU A 62 -7.20 -0.46 -1.11
C GLU A 62 -5.87 0.29 -1.25
N MET A 63 -5.69 1.36 -0.47
CA MET A 63 -4.42 2.08 -0.42
C MET A 63 -3.33 1.23 0.25
N GLY A 64 -3.64 0.50 1.31
CA GLY A 64 -2.73 -0.45 1.95
C GLY A 64 -2.24 -1.54 0.99
N ILE A 65 -3.15 -2.12 0.19
CA ILE A 65 -2.81 -3.08 -0.88
C ILE A 65 -1.81 -2.45 -1.85
N LEU A 66 -2.12 -1.25 -2.37
CA LEU A 66 -1.26 -0.59 -3.35
C LEU A 66 0.14 -0.30 -2.80
N LEU A 67 0.25 0.15 -1.55
CA LEU A 67 1.55 0.44 -0.93
C LEU A 67 2.40 -0.83 -0.75
N ARG A 68 1.80 -1.92 -0.27
CA ARG A 68 2.49 -3.22 -0.16
C ARG A 68 2.91 -3.75 -1.52
N GLU A 69 2.05 -3.66 -2.53
CA GLU A 69 2.41 -4.04 -3.90
C GLU A 69 3.57 -3.23 -4.48
N ILE A 70 3.70 -1.94 -4.11
CA ILE A 70 4.87 -1.13 -4.50
C ILE A 70 6.14 -1.71 -3.88
N ILE A 71 6.11 -2.12 -2.61
CA ILE A 71 7.26 -2.75 -1.95
C ILE A 71 7.63 -4.07 -2.65
N TRP A 72 6.66 -4.97 -2.86
CA TRP A 72 6.91 -6.27 -3.49
C TRP A 72 7.43 -6.19 -4.93
N HIS A 73 6.97 -5.19 -5.69
CA HIS A 73 7.37 -5.00 -7.07
C HIS A 73 8.57 -4.07 -7.25
N THR A 74 9.16 -3.59 -6.16
CA THR A 74 10.45 -2.90 -6.21
C THR A 74 11.56 -3.97 -6.20
N PRO A 75 12.41 -4.03 -7.23
CA PRO A 75 13.43 -5.08 -7.33
C PRO A 75 14.34 -5.07 -6.08
N PHE A 76 14.55 -6.25 -5.50
CA PHE A 76 15.25 -6.46 -4.22
C PHE A 76 16.72 -5.99 -4.19
N TRP A 77 17.31 -5.65 -5.34
CA TRP A 77 18.73 -5.36 -5.48
C TRP A 77 18.96 -3.86 -5.75
N GLY A 78 19.18 -3.06 -4.70
CA GLY A 78 19.65 -1.67 -4.82
C GLY A 78 19.37 -0.75 -3.63
N TYR A 79 20.25 0.26 -3.41
CA TYR A 79 20.16 1.28 -2.35
C TYR A 79 18.85 2.08 -2.36
N GLN A 80 18.23 2.21 -3.55
CA GLN A 80 16.93 2.86 -3.73
C GLN A 80 15.79 2.12 -3.01
N ASN A 81 15.95 0.83 -2.74
CA ASN A 81 14.94 0.02 -2.07
C ASN A 81 14.84 0.33 -0.56
N GLY A 82 15.98 0.48 0.11
CA GLY A 82 15.99 0.87 1.53
C GLY A 82 15.29 2.21 1.77
N ILE A 83 15.44 3.16 0.85
CA ILE A 83 14.79 4.47 0.93
C ILE A 83 13.28 4.34 0.71
N VAL A 84 12.84 3.64 -0.35
CA VAL A 84 11.40 3.45 -0.64
C VAL A 84 10.71 2.70 0.51
N VAL A 85 11.31 1.61 0.98
CA VAL A 85 10.75 0.82 2.09
C VAL A 85 10.67 1.67 3.35
N ASN A 86 11.75 2.34 3.75
CA ASN A 86 11.75 3.18 4.96
C ASN A 86 10.74 4.33 4.91
N TRP A 87 10.42 4.82 3.71
CA TRP A 87 9.45 5.90 3.54
C TRP A 87 8.00 5.42 3.54
N ILE A 88 7.75 4.18 3.10
CA ILE A 88 6.40 3.62 3.03
C ILE A 88 6.03 2.89 4.32
N TYR A 89 6.96 2.15 4.92
CA TYR A 89 6.71 1.29 6.09
C TYR A 89 6.00 2.00 7.25
N PRO A 90 6.35 3.25 7.62
CA PRO A 90 5.66 3.98 8.69
C PRO A 90 4.17 4.23 8.43
N SER A 91 3.72 4.13 7.18
CA SER A 91 2.30 4.30 6.84
C SER A 91 1.48 3.03 7.07
N PHE A 92 2.11 1.87 7.31
CA PHE A 92 1.40 0.61 7.51
C PHE A 92 0.61 0.54 8.81
N ASP A 93 1.00 1.31 9.83
CA ASP A 93 0.21 1.45 11.05
C ASP A 93 -1.16 2.07 10.76
N TYR A 94 -1.20 3.05 9.85
CA TYR A 94 -2.45 3.68 9.41
C TYR A 94 -3.22 2.81 8.41
N TYR A 95 -2.51 2.15 7.49
CA TYR A 95 -3.08 1.21 6.52
C TYR A 95 -2.95 -0.24 7.01
N SER A 96 -3.54 -0.52 8.18
CA SER A 96 -3.34 -1.75 8.93
C SER A 96 -3.74 -3.01 8.16
N ASP A 97 -3.20 -4.16 8.58
CA ASP A 97 -3.56 -5.48 8.03
C ASP A 97 -5.07 -5.72 8.04
N LEU A 98 -5.75 -5.31 9.12
CA LEU A 98 -7.19 -5.44 9.25
C LEU A 98 -7.95 -4.66 8.17
N GLU A 99 -7.57 -3.41 7.92
CA GLU A 99 -8.19 -2.60 6.86
C GLU A 99 -7.98 -3.21 5.48
N VAL A 100 -6.79 -3.79 5.25
CA VAL A 100 -6.50 -4.53 4.02
C VAL A 100 -7.38 -5.78 3.90
N LEU A 101 -7.48 -6.57 4.97
CA LEU A 101 -8.32 -7.77 4.98
C LEU A 101 -9.80 -7.46 4.79
N ARG A 102 -10.33 -6.34 5.33
CA ARG A 102 -11.72 -5.89 5.06
C ARG A 102 -11.99 -5.65 3.58
N VAL A 103 -10.98 -5.24 2.81
CA VAL A 103 -11.10 -5.09 1.36
C VAL A 103 -11.00 -6.44 0.65
N MET A 104 -10.15 -7.34 1.15
CA MET A 104 -9.96 -8.66 0.57
C MET A 104 -11.13 -9.59 0.86
N LEU A 105 -11.71 -9.52 2.06
CA LEU A 105 -12.72 -10.43 2.58
C LEU A 105 -13.96 -9.63 3.03
N PRO A 106 -14.65 -8.91 2.11
CA PRO A 106 -15.68 -7.93 2.44
C PRO A 106 -16.96 -8.54 3.04
N THR A 107 -17.18 -9.84 2.90
CA THR A 107 -18.36 -10.56 3.41
C THR A 107 -18.06 -11.39 4.67
N SER A 108 -16.86 -11.21 5.24
CA SER A 108 -16.32 -12.08 6.28
C SER A 108 -16.05 -11.35 7.59
N ASP A 109 -16.84 -10.34 7.94
CA ASP A 109 -16.62 -9.53 9.15
C ASP A 109 -16.58 -10.39 10.43
N GLU A 110 -17.41 -11.44 10.53
CA GLU A 110 -17.34 -12.40 11.64
C GLU A 110 -16.00 -13.15 11.69
N ILE A 111 -15.47 -13.54 10.53
CA ILE A 111 -14.15 -14.22 10.45
C ILE A 111 -13.05 -13.22 10.83
N LEU A 112 -13.14 -11.97 10.37
CA LEU A 112 -12.16 -10.94 10.72
C LEU A 112 -12.17 -10.63 12.21
N HIS A 113 -13.35 -10.53 12.85
CA HIS A 113 -13.46 -10.35 14.30
C HIS A 113 -12.95 -11.55 15.10
N GLN A 114 -13.17 -12.78 14.62
CA GLN A 114 -12.60 -13.97 15.26
C GLN A 114 -11.08 -14.05 15.12
N LEU A 115 -10.54 -13.51 14.03
CA LEU A 115 -9.11 -13.41 13.82
C LEU A 115 -8.52 -12.29 14.70
N GLU A 116 -9.20 -11.16 14.88
CA GLU A 116 -8.70 -9.97 15.61
C GLU A 116 -8.23 -10.26 17.05
N GLY A 117 -8.67 -11.38 17.64
CA GLY A 117 -8.23 -11.89 18.95
C GLY A 117 -7.28 -13.09 18.94
N LYS A 118 -6.81 -13.54 17.77
CA LYS A 118 -5.93 -14.72 17.60
C LYS A 118 -4.67 -14.35 16.82
N ASP A 119 -3.55 -14.44 17.53
CA ASP A 119 -2.16 -14.46 17.04
C ASP A 119 -1.78 -13.26 16.13
N GLU A 120 -1.10 -12.26 16.71
CA GLU A 120 -0.62 -11.06 16.00
C GLU A 120 0.22 -11.37 14.76
N MET A 121 0.83 -12.57 14.67
CA MET A 121 1.62 -12.98 13.52
C MET A 121 0.78 -13.47 12.33
N LEU A 122 -0.47 -13.88 12.55
CA LEU A 122 -1.29 -14.49 11.51
C LEU A 122 -1.78 -13.48 10.47
N PHE A 123 -2.15 -12.27 10.91
CA PHE A 123 -2.70 -11.21 10.05
C PHE A 123 -1.72 -10.78 8.94
N PRO A 124 -0.47 -10.40 9.26
CA PRO A 124 0.49 -10.03 8.23
C PRO A 124 0.70 -11.17 7.22
N ILE A 125 0.84 -12.41 7.68
CA ILE A 125 1.07 -13.57 6.81
C ILE A 125 -0.10 -13.76 5.84
N LEU A 126 -1.33 -13.67 6.34
CA LEU A 126 -2.54 -13.77 5.50
C LEU A 126 -2.58 -12.63 4.48
N VAL A 127 -2.45 -11.38 4.91
CA VAL A 127 -2.46 -10.23 3.99
C VAL A 127 -1.44 -10.42 2.88
N GLU A 128 -0.20 -10.75 3.22
CA GLU A 128 0.84 -10.92 2.21
C GLU A 128 0.54 -12.05 1.23
N ARG A 129 0.03 -13.19 1.73
CA ARG A 129 -0.43 -14.29 0.87
C ARG A 129 -1.53 -13.86 -0.10
N PHE A 130 -2.54 -13.14 0.38
CA PHE A 130 -3.65 -12.68 -0.46
C PHE A 130 -3.19 -11.68 -1.54
N ILE A 131 -2.29 -10.75 -1.20
CA ILE A 131 -1.73 -9.79 -2.16
C ILE A 131 -0.91 -10.52 -3.22
N GLN A 132 0.00 -11.40 -2.82
CA GLN A 132 0.86 -12.13 -3.74
C GLN A 132 0.07 -13.00 -4.72
N GLN A 133 -0.99 -13.65 -4.24
CA GLN A 133 -1.91 -14.44 -5.06
C GLN A 133 -2.96 -13.59 -5.79
N ARG A 134 -3.00 -12.27 -5.54
CA ARG A 134 -3.96 -11.32 -6.10
C ARG A 134 -5.42 -11.73 -5.90
N LEU A 135 -5.73 -12.44 -4.82
CA LEU A 135 -7.06 -12.98 -4.53
C LEU A 135 -8.12 -11.87 -4.42
N TYR A 136 -7.72 -10.69 -3.96
CA TYR A 136 -8.58 -9.50 -3.87
C TYR A 136 -9.21 -9.06 -5.20
N LEU A 137 -8.65 -9.47 -6.34
CA LEU A 137 -9.23 -9.17 -7.66
C LEU A 137 -10.43 -10.07 -8.00
N PHE A 138 -10.58 -11.21 -7.33
CA PHE A 138 -11.55 -12.26 -7.66
C PHE A 138 -12.76 -12.31 -6.72
N ILE A 139 -12.77 -11.52 -5.65
CA ILE A 139 -13.81 -11.62 -4.62
C ILE A 139 -14.98 -10.70 -4.99
N ASP A 140 -16.15 -11.29 -5.26
CA ASP A 140 -17.38 -10.55 -5.52
C ASP A 140 -17.96 -10.00 -4.21
N SER A 141 -18.50 -8.77 -4.29
CA SER A 141 -19.15 -8.02 -3.20
C SER A 141 -20.65 -8.04 -3.40
#